data_AF-A0A976KN22-F1
#
_entry.id   AF-A0A976KN22-F1
#
_cell.length_a   1.000
_cell.length_b   1.000
_cell.length_c   1.000
_cell.angle_alpha   90.00
_cell.angle_beta   90.00
_cell.angle_gamma   90.00
#
_symmetry.space_group_name_H-M   'P 1'
#
loop_
_entity.id
_entity.type
_entity.pdbx_description
1 polymer ?
#
loop_
_entity_poly.entity_id
_entity_poly.type
_entity_poly.pdbx_seq_one_letter_code
_entity_poly.pdbx_strand_id
1 'polypeptide(L)'
;MGVTAATVTGTSKLAKLSGTAVIPFFIDRQPHAHYRVVVLPALDNFPGESLEEDAIRINQLIEKQIRKAPEQYLWTHRRFKTRPEGEPRPY
;
A
#
# COMPACT_ATOMS: atom_id res chain seq x y z
N MET A 1 8.46 2.96 6.24
CA MET A 1 9.30 4.06 5.77
C MET A 1 8.75 5.25 6.51
N GLY A 2 9.39 5.66 7.61
CA GLY A 2 8.82 6.57 8.62
C GLY A 2 8.65 8.02 8.17
N VAL A 3 8.15 8.20 6.95
CA VAL A 3 7.95 9.48 6.28
C VAL A 3 6.47 9.57 5.93
N THR A 4 5.82 10.63 6.40
CA THR A 4 4.41 10.90 6.08
C THR A 4 4.21 10.99 4.57
N ALA A 5 3.15 10.36 4.06
CA ALA A 5 2.80 10.37 2.66
C ALA A 5 1.28 10.51 2.49
N ALA A 6 0.85 11.40 1.60
CA ALA A 6 -0.55 11.46 1.19
C ALA A 6 -0.99 10.09 0.65
N THR A 7 -1.99 9.49 1.27
CA THR A 7 -2.42 8.11 0.99
C THR A 7 -3.89 8.10 0.58
N VAL A 8 -4.20 7.33 -0.46
CA VAL A 8 -5.57 7.16 -0.96
C VAL A 8 -6.35 6.22 -0.03
N THR A 9 -7.53 6.64 0.40
CA THR A 9 -8.40 5.89 1.33
C THR A 9 -9.54 5.13 0.64
N GLY A 10 -9.45 4.99 -0.70
CA GLY A 10 -10.49 4.36 -1.52
C GLY A 10 -10.79 2.92 -1.11
N THR A 11 -9.77 2.14 -0.77
CA THR A 11 -9.92 0.75 -0.30
C THR A 11 -10.81 0.65 0.92
N SER A 12 -10.54 1.46 1.96
CA SER A 12 -11.36 1.50 3.18
C SER A 12 -12.79 1.95 2.89
N LYS A 13 -12.94 3.01 2.10
CA LYS A 13 -14.27 3.56 1.77
C LYS A 13 -15.12 2.55 1.02
N LEU A 14 -14.56 1.87 0.02
CA LEU A 14 -15.27 0.86 -0.75
C LEU A 14 -15.65 -0.33 0.13
N ALA A 15 -14.71 -0.86 0.92
CA ALA A 15 -14.97 -1.99 1.81
C ALA A 15 -16.05 -1.65 2.87
N LYS A 16 -16.07 -0.41 3.38
CA LYS A 16 -17.09 0.05 4.33
C LYS A 16 -18.48 0.14 3.69
N LEU A 17 -18.55 0.55 2.43
CA LEU A 17 -19.81 0.67 1.69
C LEU A 17 -20.37 -0.69 1.27
N SER A 18 -19.52 -1.61 0.84
CA SER A 18 -19.93 -2.91 0.31
C SER A 18 -20.03 -4.01 1.36
N GLY A 19 -19.34 -3.86 2.51
CA GLY A 19 -19.20 -4.92 3.51
C GLY A 19 -18.36 -6.11 3.03
N THR A 20 -17.59 -5.95 1.96
CA THR A 20 -16.84 -7.06 1.35
C THR A 20 -15.43 -7.20 1.92
N ALA A 21 -14.94 -8.43 2.00
CA ALA A 21 -13.57 -8.72 2.38
C ALA A 21 -12.55 -8.03 1.43
N VAL A 22 -11.47 -7.52 2.01
CA VAL A 22 -10.32 -6.97 1.26
C VAL A 22 -9.20 -7.99 1.26
N ILE A 23 -8.84 -8.48 0.08
CA ILE A 23 -7.80 -9.49 -0.11
C ILE A 23 -6.59 -8.85 -0.80
N PRO A 24 -5.47 -8.64 -0.09
CA PRO A 24 -4.26 -8.12 -0.71
C PRO A 24 -3.64 -9.16 -1.64
N PHE A 25 -3.15 -8.70 -2.78
CA PHE A 25 -2.32 -9.53 -3.65
C PHE A 25 -1.12 -8.73 -4.16
N PHE A 26 -0.06 -9.46 -4.50
CA PHE A 26 1.17 -8.91 -5.04
C PHE A 26 1.64 -9.74 -6.23
N ILE A 27 2.38 -9.10 -7.12
CA ILE A 27 2.92 -9.72 -8.32
C ILE A 27 4.44 -9.57 -8.28
N ASP A 28 5.14 -10.69 -8.26
CA ASP A 28 6.60 -10.74 -8.33
C ASP A 28 7.00 -11.25 -9.71
N ARG A 29 7.76 -10.44 -10.46
CA ARG A 29 8.37 -10.87 -11.72
C ARG A 29 9.46 -11.91 -11.44
N GLN A 30 9.44 -12.98 -12.21
CA GLN A 30 10.40 -14.06 -12.17
C GLN A 30 11.25 -14.06 -13.46
N PRO A 31 12.37 -14.80 -13.49
CA PRO A 31 13.15 -15.01 -14.72
C PRO A 31 12.28 -15.56 -15.86
N HIS A 32 12.76 -15.41 -17.10
CA HIS A 32 12.11 -15.95 -18.31
C HIS A 32 10.67 -15.48 -18.53
N ALA A 33 10.36 -14.23 -18.16
CA ALA A 33 9.04 -13.62 -18.33
C ALA A 33 7.89 -14.35 -17.59
N HIS A 34 8.21 -15.06 -16.50
CA HIS A 34 7.21 -15.60 -15.60
C HIS A 34 6.81 -14.58 -14.52
N TYR A 35 5.62 -14.77 -13.96
CA TYR A 35 5.10 -13.97 -12.85
C TYR A 35 4.57 -14.89 -11.76
N ARG A 36 4.87 -14.55 -10.51
CA ARG A 36 4.27 -15.19 -9.34
C ARG A 36 3.25 -14.23 -8.75
N VAL A 37 2.00 -14.67 -8.66
CA VAL A 37 0.94 -13.95 -7.94
C VAL A 37 0.88 -14.50 -6.53
N VAL A 38 1.05 -13.63 -5.55
CA VAL A 38 0.93 -13.95 -4.13
C VAL A 38 -0.37 -13.34 -3.62
N VAL A 39 -1.37 -14.18 -3.36
CA VAL A 39 -2.62 -13.77 -2.72
C VAL A 39 -2.49 -14.01 -1.22
N LEU A 40 -2.70 -12.96 -0.44
CA LEU A 40 -2.69 -13.06 1.03
C LEU A 40 -4.10 -13.39 1.55
N PRO A 41 -4.23 -13.83 2.80
CA PRO A 41 -5.53 -13.89 3.46
C PRO A 41 -6.24 -12.54 3.43
N ALA A 42 -7.57 -12.57 3.54
CA ALA A 42 -8.37 -11.37 3.75
C ALA A 42 -7.87 -10.59 4.98
N LEU A 43 -7.96 -9.27 4.93
CA LEU A 43 -7.63 -8.44 6.09
C LEU A 43 -8.70 -8.60 7.17
N ASP A 44 -8.30 -9.17 8.31
CA ASP A 44 -9.16 -9.26 9.49
C ASP A 44 -9.50 -7.86 10.01
N ASN A 45 -10.75 -7.65 10.44
CA ASN A 45 -11.21 -6.39 11.03
C ASN A 45 -10.87 -5.16 10.15
N PHE A 46 -11.17 -5.24 8.85
CA PHE A 46 -10.95 -4.16 7.90
C PHE A 46 -12.22 -3.88 7.08
N PRO A 47 -12.61 -2.61 6.88
CA PRO A 47 -11.96 -1.40 7.38
C PRO A 47 -12.22 -1.18 8.88
N GLY A 48 -11.29 -0.50 9.55
CA GLY A 48 -11.44 -0.08 10.94
C GLY A 48 -12.30 1.18 11.10
N GLU A 49 -12.22 1.79 12.28
CA GLU A 49 -12.91 3.05 12.56
C GLU A 49 -12.16 4.28 12.02
N SER A 50 -10.82 4.20 11.98
CA SER A 50 -9.95 5.27 11.52
C SER A 50 -9.42 5.02 10.11
N LEU A 51 -9.69 5.96 9.20
CA LEU A 51 -9.11 5.95 7.85
C LEU A 51 -7.59 6.08 7.88
N GLU A 52 -7.02 6.72 8.90
CA GLU A 52 -5.58 6.88 9.05
C GLU A 52 -4.94 5.54 9.43
N GLU A 53 -5.52 4.81 10.39
CA GLU A 53 -5.02 3.49 10.81
C GLU A 53 -5.10 2.48 9.68
N ASP A 54 -6.21 2.49 8.92
CA ASP A 54 -6.34 1.67 7.72
C ASP A 54 -5.27 2.00 6.68
N ALA A 55 -5.04 3.29 6.42
CA ALA A 55 -4.01 3.73 5.47
C ALA A 55 -2.61 3.30 5.93
N ILE A 56 -2.32 3.39 7.23
CA ILE A 56 -1.07 2.90 7.82
C ILE A 56 -0.93 1.38 7.59
N ARG A 57 -1.99 0.61 7.88
CA ARG A 57 -1.96 -0.85 7.71
C ARG A 57 -1.71 -1.27 6.26
N ILE A 58 -2.39 -0.62 5.30
CA ILE A 58 -2.16 -0.86 3.87
C ILE A 58 -0.73 -0.48 3.46
N ASN A 59 -0.22 0.66 3.95
CA ASN A 59 1.15 1.07 3.68
C ASN A 59 2.17 0.09 4.27
N GLN A 60 1.96 -0.44 5.47
CA GLN A 60 2.83 -1.46 6.06
C GLN A 60 2.84 -2.77 5.23
N LEU A 61 1.70 -3.19 4.67
CA LEU A 61 1.64 -4.35 3.77
C LEU A 61 2.46 -4.10 2.50
N ILE A 62 2.31 -2.93 1.89
CA ILE A 62 3.07 -2.52 0.71
C ILE A 62 4.57 -2.51 1.04
N GLU A 63 4.98 -1.90 2.16
CA GLU A 63 6.38 -1.86 2.59
C GLU A 63 6.97 -3.25 2.82
N LYS A 64 6.20 -4.15 3.44
CA LYS A 64 6.62 -5.54 3.66
C LYS A 64 6.86 -6.24 2.33
N GLN A 65 6.05 -5.99 1.30
CA GLN A 65 6.29 -6.58 -0.02
C GLN A 65 7.48 -5.92 -0.74
N ILE A 66 7.60 -4.59 -0.71
CA ILE A 66 8.72 -3.87 -1.32
C ILE A 66 10.05 -4.41 -0.78
N ARG A 67 10.15 -4.70 0.52
CA ARG A 67 11.37 -5.25 1.12
C ARG A 67 11.80 -6.62 0.57
N LYS A 68 10.88 -7.40 -0.02
CA LYS A 68 11.20 -8.72 -0.59
C LYS A 68 11.84 -8.61 -1.98
N ALA A 69 11.48 -7.60 -2.75
CA ALA A 69 11.95 -7.37 -4.12
C ALA A 69 12.05 -5.86 -4.40
N PRO A 70 12.93 -5.14 -3.69
CA PRO A 70 13.00 -3.68 -3.79
C PRO A 70 13.26 -3.22 -5.22
N GLU A 71 14.04 -3.93 -5.99
CA GLU A 71 14.34 -3.64 -7.40
C GLU A 71 13.12 -3.65 -8.32
N GLN A 72 12.02 -4.29 -7.91
CA GLN A 72 10.77 -4.37 -8.70
C GLN A 72 9.77 -3.26 -8.36
N TYR A 73 10.03 -2.46 -7.32
CA TYR A 73 9.15 -1.35 -6.98
C TYR A 73 9.33 -0.17 -7.95
N LEU A 74 8.25 0.55 -8.22
CA LEU A 74 8.24 1.71 -9.11
C LEU A 74 8.87 2.94 -8.42
N TRP A 75 10.19 2.95 -8.23
CA TRP A 75 10.91 4.04 -7.54
C TRP A 75 10.83 5.40 -8.24
N THR A 76 10.53 5.41 -9.55
CA THR A 76 10.28 6.64 -10.31
C THR A 76 8.97 7.32 -9.91
N HIS A 77 8.08 6.61 -9.22
CA HIS A 77 6.89 7.21 -8.64
C HIS A 77 7.28 8.14 -7.49
N ARG A 78 7.05 9.43 -7.71
CA ARG A 78 7.19 10.52 -6.73
C ARG A 78 6.16 10.41 -5.59
N ARG A 79 6.30 9.38 -4.75
CA ARG A 79 5.38 9.02 -3.66
C ARG A 79 5.27 10.08 -2.58
N PHE A 80 6.36 10.77 -2.26
CA PHE A 80 6.43 11.72 -1.13
C PHE A 80 6.25 13.20 -1.55
N LYS A 81 5.62 13.47 -2.71
CA LYS A 81 5.63 14.81 -3.34
C LYS A 81 4.74 15.77 -2.58
N THR A 82 3.63 15.24 -2.10
CA THR A 82 2.65 15.94 -1.29
C THR A 82 3.11 15.82 0.15
N ARG A 83 3.39 16.97 0.77
CA ARG A 83 3.84 17.08 2.15
C ARG A 83 2.78 17.80 2.99
N PRO A 84 2.77 17.59 4.33
CA PRO A 84 2.13 18.52 5.25
C PRO A 84 2.62 19.95 5.03
N GLU A 85 1.80 20.92 5.43
CA GLU A 85 2.16 22.34 5.33
C GLU A 85 3.43 22.64 6.14
N GLY A 86 4.35 23.42 5.55
CA GLY A 86 5.62 23.78 6.18
C GLY A 86 6.76 22.75 6.03
N GLU A 87 6.50 21.54 5.52
CA GLU A 87 7.56 20.54 5.34
C GLU A 87 8.34 20.69 4.01
N PRO A 88 9.65 20.41 4.01
CA PRO A 88 10.47 20.49 2.80
C PRO A 88 10.07 19.40 1.79
N ARG A 89 10.13 19.74 0.50
CA ARG A 89 9.89 18.78 -0.58
C ARG A 89 11.18 17.99 -0.84
N PRO A 90 11.13 16.65 -0.82
CA PRO A 90 12.31 15.82 -1.01
C PRO A 90 12.86 15.80 -2.45
N TYR A 91 12.14 16.43 -3.40
CA TYR A 91 12.49 16.61 -4.81
C TYR A 91 11.59 17.67 -5.46
#